data_AF-D9PKW6-F1
#
_entry.id   AF-D9PKW6-F1
#
_cell.length_a   1.000
_cell.length_b   1.000
_cell.length_c   1.000
_cell.angle_alpha   90.00
_cell.angle_beta   90.00
_cell.angle_gamma   90.00
#
_symmetry.space_group_name_H-M   'P 1'
#
loop_
_entity.id
_entity.type
_entity.pdbx_description
1 polymer ?
#
loop_
_entity_poly.entity_id
_entity_poly.type
_entity_poly.pdbx_seq_one_letter_code
_entity_poly.pdbx_strand_id
1 'polypeptide(L)'
;MTELTKQDNASTSNFQYAGFGLRFLAYWVDFLLLYILGFILQIATGNNPFAVFTAQSLSDLQKIQSSSNSFIIIALLAGIVYYLIFWVNHDGATPGKKLLGIKIIRNNGEKLSYPVAFVRYVGYILSAFTVFFFFIGYLWIIWDKKKQALHDKIAGTVVVRTDKKPNIALAVILVFIAISTYFVFMGTAMLHGFRLGMKEARSQRNIRNEKQIFTQVQADELAANVFIKINEKRIQNNLEVYKEDQRICAYAQRRLEQLNTLGKNDDYKGFMKISLILK
;
A
#
# COMPACT_ATOMS: atom_id res chain seq x y z
N MET A 1 50.18 -9.26 58.56
CA MET A 1 49.29 -9.79 57.49
C MET A 1 47.83 -9.47 57.81
N THR A 2 47.52 -8.22 58.21
CA THR A 2 46.18 -7.87 58.68
C THR A 2 45.87 -6.37 58.50
N GLU A 3 46.15 -5.84 57.32
CA GLU A 3 45.74 -4.47 56.92
C GLU A 3 45.24 -4.43 55.47
N LEU A 4 44.28 -5.29 55.11
CA LEU A 4 43.68 -5.31 53.76
C LEU A 4 42.14 -5.34 53.74
N THR A 5 41.46 -4.90 54.80
CA THR A 5 39.99 -4.82 54.83
C THR A 5 39.47 -3.45 55.21
N LYS A 6 40.09 -2.38 54.67
CA LYS A 6 39.58 -1.01 54.79
C LYS A 6 38.91 -0.58 53.49
N GLN A 7 37.58 -0.65 53.52
CA GLN A 7 36.65 0.14 52.70
C GLN A 7 36.50 -0.18 51.21
N ASP A 8 35.92 -1.33 50.89
CA ASP A 8 34.99 -1.46 49.75
C ASP A 8 33.59 -0.97 50.16
N ASN A 9 33.48 0.24 50.70
CA ASN A 9 32.20 0.95 50.77
C ASN A 9 32.00 1.65 49.44
N ALA A 10 31.67 0.86 48.41
CA ALA A 10 31.18 1.37 47.14
C ALA A 10 30.03 2.34 47.43
N SER A 11 30.29 3.60 47.14
CA SER A 11 29.40 4.76 47.18
C SER A 11 27.95 4.37 46.84
N THR A 12 27.12 4.19 47.87
CA THR A 12 25.66 4.23 47.79
C THR A 12 25.22 5.67 47.52
N SER A 13 25.64 6.18 46.36
CA SER A 13 25.13 7.41 45.81
C SER A 13 23.62 7.24 45.64
N ASN A 14 22.85 7.98 46.44
CA ASN A 14 21.40 8.06 46.36
C ASN A 14 21.01 8.73 45.04
N PHE A 15 21.13 7.99 43.94
CA PHE A 15 20.74 8.48 42.63
C PHE A 15 19.23 8.61 42.57
N GLN A 16 18.73 9.82 42.28
CA GLN A 16 17.32 10.02 42.02
C GLN A 16 16.98 9.48 40.63
N TYR A 17 16.35 8.30 40.57
CA TYR A 17 15.98 7.65 39.32
C TYR A 17 14.91 8.44 38.55
N ALA A 18 15.13 8.62 37.25
CA ALA A 18 14.16 9.28 36.37
C ALA A 18 12.97 8.38 36.09
N GLY A 19 11.75 8.91 36.29
CA GLY A 19 10.50 8.21 35.97
C GLY A 19 10.21 8.11 34.47
N PHE A 20 9.21 7.30 34.13
CA PHE A 20 8.79 7.03 32.75
C PHE A 20 8.47 8.31 31.95
N GLY A 21 7.67 9.23 32.50
CA GLY A 21 7.22 10.43 31.77
C GLY A 21 8.35 11.33 31.28
N LEU A 22 9.43 11.49 32.06
CA LEU A 22 10.61 12.27 31.63
C LEU A 22 11.36 11.57 30.49
N ARG A 23 11.43 10.24 30.51
CA ARG A 23 12.04 9.46 29.41
C ARG A 23 11.19 9.54 28.14
N PHE A 24 9.86 9.48 28.29
CA PHE A 24 8.91 9.61 27.20
C PHE A 24 9.00 10.98 26.53
N LEU A 25 8.99 12.06 27.31
CA LEU A 25 9.19 13.41 26.77
C LEU A 25 10.56 13.57 26.10
N ALA A 26 11.64 13.04 26.70
CA ALA A 26 12.97 13.08 26.10
C ALA A 26 13.01 12.38 24.73
N TYR A 27 12.35 11.23 24.62
CA TYR A 27 12.26 10.48 23.37
C TYR A 27 11.58 11.28 22.27
N TRP A 28 10.45 11.92 22.55
CA TRP A 28 9.75 12.74 21.56
C TRP A 28 10.52 13.98 21.14
N VAL A 29 11.27 14.59 22.06
CA VAL A 29 12.18 15.70 21.74
C VAL A 29 13.33 15.21 20.85
N ASP A 30 13.95 14.08 21.18
CA ASP A 30 14.99 13.46 20.35
C ASP A 30 14.42 13.03 18.99
N PHE A 31 13.17 12.56 18.92
CA PHE A 31 12.46 12.23 17.68
C PHE A 31 12.29 13.45 16.77
N LEU A 32 11.86 14.59 17.31
CA LEU A 32 11.76 15.84 16.54
C LEU A 32 13.11 16.24 15.95
N LEU A 33 14.18 16.13 16.73
CA LEU A 33 15.53 16.49 16.30
C LEU A 33 16.03 15.53 15.20
N LEU A 34 15.82 14.23 15.35
CA LEU A 34 16.14 13.23 14.32
C LEU A 34 15.27 13.39 13.07
N TYR A 35 14.01 13.80 13.23
CA TYR A 35 13.12 14.11 12.12
C TYR A 35 13.65 15.28 11.28
N ILE A 36 14.05 16.38 11.94
CA ILE A 36 14.67 17.54 11.28
C ILE A 36 15.98 17.12 10.61
N LEU A 37 16.83 16.35 11.29
CA LEU A 37 18.09 15.84 10.72
C LEU A 37 17.84 14.96 9.49
N GLY A 38 16.86 14.06 9.55
CA GLY A 38 16.45 13.23 8.41
C GLY A 38 15.96 14.07 7.24
N PHE A 39 15.23 15.16 7.51
CA PHE A 39 14.78 16.10 6.49
C PHE A 39 15.95 16.77 5.77
N ILE A 40 16.94 17.23 6.53
CA ILE A 40 18.17 17.84 5.99
C ILE A 40 18.95 16.83 5.16
N LEU A 41 19.12 15.60 5.65
CA LEU A 41 19.81 14.53 4.93
C LEU A 41 19.09 14.16 3.63
N GLN A 42 17.76 14.15 3.63
CA GLN A 42 16.99 13.87 2.42
C GLN A 42 17.27 14.92 1.34
N ILE A 43 17.21 16.19 1.70
CA ILE A 43 17.55 17.30 0.79
C ILE A 43 19.01 17.21 0.32
N ALA A 44 19.95 16.91 1.23
CA ALA A 44 21.38 16.79 0.91
C ALA A 44 21.68 15.65 -0.07
N THR A 45 20.90 14.57 -0.04
CA THR A 45 21.01 13.46 -1.02
C THR A 45 20.32 13.74 -2.36
N GLY A 46 19.77 14.95 -2.56
CA GLY A 46 19.05 15.35 -3.77
C GLY A 46 17.60 14.87 -3.83
N ASN A 47 17.09 14.25 -2.76
CA ASN A 47 15.70 13.80 -2.68
C ASN A 47 14.81 14.93 -2.18
N ASN A 48 13.64 15.13 -2.81
CA ASN A 48 12.68 16.12 -2.36
C ASN A 48 11.74 15.51 -1.30
N PRO A 49 11.76 15.98 -0.04
CA PRO A 49 10.88 15.48 1.03
C PRO A 49 9.39 15.69 0.74
N PHE A 50 9.05 16.65 -0.14
CA PHE A 50 7.68 16.99 -0.51
C PHE A 50 7.24 16.34 -1.83
N ALA A 51 8.04 15.46 -2.43
CA ALA A 51 7.73 14.83 -3.72
C ALA A 51 6.36 14.11 -3.75
N VAL A 52 5.91 13.62 -2.59
CA VAL A 52 4.61 12.96 -2.44
C VAL A 52 3.45 13.88 -2.86
N PHE A 53 3.56 15.19 -2.63
CA PHE A 53 2.51 16.17 -2.95
C PHE A 53 2.51 16.59 -4.40
N THR A 54 3.63 16.42 -5.11
CA THR A 54 3.76 16.74 -6.54
C THR A 54 3.43 15.57 -7.45
N ALA A 55 3.25 14.37 -6.90
CA ALA A 55 2.90 13.18 -7.66
C ALA A 55 1.57 13.36 -8.40
N GLN A 56 1.53 12.97 -9.67
CA GLN A 56 0.33 13.10 -10.52
C GLN A 56 -0.35 11.76 -10.81
N SER A 57 0.38 10.65 -10.62
CA SER A 57 -0.11 9.29 -10.81
C SER A 57 0.25 8.39 -9.63
N LEU A 58 -0.41 7.23 -9.53
CA LEU A 58 -0.06 6.22 -8.53
C LEU A 58 1.33 5.63 -8.78
N SER A 59 1.74 5.53 -10.06
CA SER A 59 3.08 5.08 -10.44
C SER A 59 4.19 6.01 -9.94
N ASP A 60 3.94 7.33 -9.91
CA ASP A 60 4.89 8.30 -9.36
C ASP A 60 5.06 8.13 -7.85
N LEU A 61 3.95 7.90 -7.15
CA LEU A 61 3.97 7.59 -5.71
C LEU A 61 4.76 6.32 -5.41
N GLN A 62 4.62 5.28 -6.23
CA GLN A 62 5.38 4.03 -6.08
C GLN A 62 6.89 4.26 -6.30
N LYS A 63 7.28 5.07 -7.28
CA LYS A 63 8.69 5.44 -7.50
C LYS A 63 9.25 6.24 -6.32
N ILE A 64 8.51 7.22 -5.84
CA ILE A 64 8.88 8.04 -4.68
C ILE A 64 9.04 7.16 -3.43
N GLN A 65 8.10 6.24 -3.20
CA GLN A 65 8.16 5.30 -2.09
C GLN A 65 9.38 4.38 -2.18
N SER A 66 9.69 3.89 -3.39
CA SER A 66 10.85 3.01 -3.62
C SER A 66 12.17 3.73 -3.35
N SER A 67 12.31 4.98 -3.81
CA SER A 67 13.48 5.82 -3.47
C SER A 67 13.57 6.10 -1.97
N SER A 68 12.42 6.37 -1.33
CA SER A 68 12.35 6.64 0.11
C SER A 68 12.74 5.43 0.96
N ASN A 69 12.42 4.20 0.52
CA ASN A 69 12.79 2.98 1.24
C ASN A 69 14.31 2.82 1.39
N SER A 70 15.09 3.16 0.36
CA SER A 70 16.56 3.16 0.43
C SER A 70 17.06 4.21 1.42
N PHE A 71 16.41 5.38 1.47
CA PHE A 71 16.76 6.44 2.41
C PHE A 71 16.46 6.08 3.87
N ILE A 72 15.40 5.30 4.13
CA ILE A 72 15.07 4.84 5.49
C ILE A 72 16.24 4.09 6.13
N ILE A 73 16.96 3.28 5.36
CA ILE A 73 18.14 2.54 5.87
C ILE A 73 19.23 3.52 6.32
N ILE A 74 19.51 4.54 5.51
CA ILE A 74 20.49 5.59 5.83
C ILE A 74 20.06 6.36 7.08
N ALA A 75 18.79 6.73 7.18
CA ALA A 75 18.24 7.44 8.34
C ALA A 75 18.31 6.59 9.63
N LEU A 76 18.06 5.27 9.52
CA LEU A 76 18.20 4.34 10.65
C LEU A 76 19.66 4.23 11.11
N LEU A 77 20.60 4.10 10.18
CA LEU A 77 22.05 4.09 10.48
C LEU A 77 22.48 5.41 11.14
N ALA A 78 22.03 6.55 10.63
CA ALA A 78 22.29 7.85 11.23
C ALA A 78 21.72 7.95 12.66
N GLY A 79 20.54 7.40 12.91
CA GLY A 79 19.94 7.30 14.24
C GLY A 79 20.76 6.45 15.21
N ILE A 80 21.29 5.30 14.76
CA ILE A 80 22.20 4.46 15.55
C ILE A 80 23.43 5.25 15.97
N VAL A 81 24.09 5.87 15.00
CA VAL A 81 25.31 6.67 15.22
C VAL A 81 25.04 7.82 16.18
N TYR A 82 23.92 8.53 16.00
CA TYR A 82 23.48 9.59 16.90
C TYR A 82 23.39 9.10 18.34
N TYR A 83 22.64 8.04 18.62
CA TYR A 83 22.47 7.57 20.00
C TYR A 83 23.78 7.05 20.60
N LEU A 84 24.61 6.34 19.84
CA LEU A 84 25.92 5.86 20.31
C LEU A 84 26.84 7.03 20.70
N ILE A 85 26.98 8.04 19.83
CA ILE A 85 27.83 9.21 20.09
C ILE A 85 27.32 9.95 21.33
N PHE A 86 26.00 10.19 21.44
CA PHE A 86 25.48 10.92 22.59
C PHE A 86 25.55 10.13 23.90
N TRP A 87 25.42 8.80 23.85
CA TRP A 87 25.50 7.99 25.06
C TRP A 87 26.93 7.83 25.59
N VAL A 88 27.91 7.73 24.70
CA VAL A 88 29.31 7.52 25.08
C VAL A 88 30.05 8.85 25.25
N ASN A 89 29.93 9.77 24.29
CA ASN A 89 30.76 10.99 24.23
C ASN A 89 30.13 12.20 24.92
N HIS A 90 28.83 12.15 25.24
CA HIS A 90 28.11 13.26 25.86
C HIS A 90 27.47 12.88 27.21
N ASP A 91 28.21 12.12 28.02
CA ASP A 91 27.85 11.75 29.40
C ASP A 91 26.48 11.06 29.52
N GLY A 92 26.12 10.21 28.56
CA GLY A 92 24.86 9.48 28.59
C GLY A 92 23.62 10.34 28.35
N ALA A 93 23.77 11.57 27.85
CA ALA A 93 22.67 12.51 27.70
C ALA A 93 22.53 12.98 26.24
N THR A 94 21.44 12.56 25.59
CA THR A 94 20.98 13.14 24.32
C THR A 94 20.40 14.54 24.55
N PRO A 95 20.31 15.40 23.52
CA PRO A 95 19.69 16.73 23.61
C PRO A 95 18.35 16.77 24.35
N GLY A 96 17.42 15.86 24.05
CA GLY A 96 16.14 15.76 24.76
C GLY A 96 16.29 15.34 26.22
N LYS A 97 17.25 14.45 26.52
CA LYS A 97 17.58 14.07 27.90
C LYS A 97 18.25 15.20 28.67
N LYS A 98 19.14 15.98 28.03
CA LYS A 98 19.77 17.18 28.60
C LYS A 98 18.73 18.24 28.94
N LEU A 99 17.73 18.44 28.07
CA LEU A 99 16.63 19.39 28.30
C LEU A 99 15.80 19.05 29.56
N LEU A 100 15.65 17.75 29.83
CA LEU A 100 14.88 17.24 30.97
C LEU A 100 15.76 16.88 32.18
N GLY A 101 17.04 17.25 32.15
CA GLY A 101 17.94 17.01 33.28
C GLY A 101 18.09 15.52 33.62
N ILE A 102 18.12 14.63 32.62
CA ILE A 102 18.32 13.19 32.82
C ILE A 102 19.54 12.71 32.04
N LYS A 103 20.21 11.68 32.56
CA LYS A 103 21.35 11.03 31.89
C LYS A 103 21.37 9.53 32.17
N ILE A 104 22.03 8.80 31.28
CA ILE A 104 22.21 7.35 31.39
C ILE A 104 23.59 7.07 31.98
N ILE A 105 23.65 6.21 32.98
CA ILE A 105 24.89 5.74 33.60
C ILE A 105 24.83 4.21 33.73
N ARG A 106 25.97 3.54 33.95
CA ARG A 106 25.94 2.14 34.36
C ARG A 106 25.38 2.01 35.78
N ASN A 107 24.94 0.79 36.12
CA ASN A 107 24.48 0.45 37.47
C ASN A 107 25.55 0.66 38.56
N ASN A 108 26.85 0.67 38.18
CA ASN A 108 27.99 0.96 39.06
C ASN A 108 28.37 2.46 39.11
N GLY A 109 27.62 3.34 38.44
CA GLY A 109 27.90 4.78 38.42
C GLY A 109 28.83 5.25 37.30
N GLU A 110 29.46 4.34 36.55
CA GLU A 110 30.40 4.68 35.49
C GLU A 110 29.72 5.19 34.21
N LYS A 111 30.52 5.84 33.36
CA LYS A 111 30.12 6.24 32.01
C LYS A 111 29.89 5.02 31.11
N LEU A 112 29.06 5.17 30.08
CA LEU A 112 28.82 4.10 29.10
C LEU A 112 30.02 3.92 28.18
N SER A 113 30.38 2.66 27.92
CA SER A 113 31.30 2.27 26.85
C SER A 113 30.54 1.92 25.57
N TYR A 114 31.20 1.98 24.41
CA TYR A 114 30.60 1.64 23.11
C TYR A 114 29.91 0.26 23.07
N PRO A 115 30.51 -0.84 23.60
CA PRO A 115 29.85 -2.15 23.59
C PRO A 115 28.55 -2.17 24.40
N VAL A 116 28.55 -1.51 25.57
CA VAL A 116 27.37 -1.41 26.44
C VAL A 116 26.28 -0.57 25.77
N ALA A 117 26.66 0.54 25.14
CA ALA A 117 25.74 1.39 24.40
C ALA A 117 25.11 0.65 23.20
N PHE A 118 25.88 -0.19 22.50
CA PHE A 118 25.39 -1.01 21.39
C PHE A 118 24.39 -2.09 21.87
N VAL A 119 24.74 -2.86 22.90
CA VAL A 119 23.83 -3.86 23.50
C VAL A 119 22.54 -3.20 23.97
N ARG A 120 22.65 -2.00 24.56
CA ARG A 120 21.50 -1.20 24.96
C ARG A 120 20.63 -0.80 23.77
N TYR A 121 21.23 -0.41 22.65
CA TYR A 121 20.51 -0.06 21.44
C TYR A 121 19.81 -1.28 20.81
N VAL A 122 20.46 -2.44 20.76
CA VAL A 122 19.83 -3.69 20.29
C VAL A 122 18.66 -4.07 21.20
N GLY A 123 18.84 -4.00 22.52
CA GLY A 123 17.75 -4.17 23.49
C GLY A 123 16.63 -3.15 23.30
N TYR A 124 16.97 -1.92 22.90
CA TYR A 124 15.99 -0.89 22.58
C TYR A 124 15.15 -1.26 21.36
N ILE A 125 15.76 -1.72 20.25
CA ILE A 125 15.05 -2.21 19.05
C ILE A 125 14.12 -3.38 19.40
N LEU A 126 14.63 -4.38 20.14
CA LEU A 126 13.85 -5.51 20.60
C LEU A 126 12.65 -5.05 21.43
N SER A 127 12.88 -4.12 22.35
CA SER A 127 11.81 -3.55 23.17
C SER A 127 10.84 -2.70 22.35
N ALA A 128 11.29 -2.00 21.30
CA ALA A 128 10.44 -1.21 20.41
C ALA A 128 9.53 -2.11 19.54
N PHE A 129 10.04 -3.26 19.09
CA PHE A 129 9.23 -4.31 18.49
C PHE A 129 8.16 -4.82 19.47
N THR A 130 8.52 -5.03 20.73
CA THR A 130 7.57 -5.40 21.80
C THR A 130 6.61 -4.25 22.17
N VAL A 131 7.02 -2.98 22.04
CA VAL A 131 6.18 -1.79 22.26
C VAL A 131 5.10 -1.69 21.20
N PHE A 132 5.46 -1.86 19.92
CA PHE A 132 4.53 -1.77 18.80
C PHE A 132 3.41 -2.81 18.91
N PHE A 133 3.69 -3.97 19.51
CA PHE A 133 2.70 -5.03 19.71
C PHE A 133 2.01 -5.02 21.08
N PHE A 134 2.62 -4.50 22.16
CA PHE A 134 2.06 -4.70 23.50
C PHE A 134 2.27 -3.59 24.55
N PHE A 135 3.01 -2.49 24.31
CA PHE A 135 3.35 -1.46 25.33
C PHE A 135 3.97 -1.97 26.67
N ILE A 136 3.96 -3.27 26.95
CA ILE A 136 4.26 -3.93 28.23
C ILE A 136 5.73 -3.79 28.62
N GLY A 137 6.63 -3.73 27.64
CA GLY A 137 8.07 -3.56 27.87
C GLY A 137 8.43 -2.24 28.57
N TYR A 138 7.61 -1.20 28.43
CA TYR A 138 7.79 0.08 29.13
C TYR A 138 6.95 0.21 30.41
N LEU A 139 5.79 -0.46 30.50
CA LEU A 139 5.01 -0.49 31.74
C LEU A 139 5.79 -1.12 32.91
N TRP A 140 6.73 -2.03 32.63
CA TRP A 140 7.63 -2.59 33.66
C TRP A 140 8.40 -1.54 34.47
N ILE A 141 8.68 -0.37 33.87
CA ILE A 141 9.37 0.75 34.54
C ILE A 141 8.56 1.26 35.75
N ILE A 142 7.22 1.10 35.74
CA ILE A 142 6.33 1.57 36.79
C ILE A 142 6.47 0.73 38.06
N TRP A 143 6.70 -0.58 37.93
CA TRP A 143 6.82 -1.51 39.06
C TRP A 143 8.25 -1.75 39.55
N ASP A 144 9.27 -1.41 38.74
CA ASP A 144 10.67 -1.64 39.11
C ASP A 144 11.21 -0.59 40.10
N LYS A 145 11.83 -1.04 41.19
CA LYS A 145 12.39 -0.15 42.25
C LYS A 145 13.45 0.82 41.74
N LYS A 146 14.22 0.43 40.71
CA LYS A 146 15.22 1.28 40.04
C LYS A 146 14.66 1.97 38.79
N LYS A 147 13.36 1.80 38.52
CA LYS A 147 12.66 2.29 37.33
C LYS A 147 13.38 1.87 36.04
N GLN A 148 13.95 0.66 35.98
CA GLN A 148 14.68 0.19 34.80
C GLN A 148 13.72 -0.41 33.76
N ALA A 149 13.95 -0.08 32.49
CA ALA A 149 13.31 -0.78 31.37
C ALA A 149 13.97 -2.15 31.14
N LEU A 150 13.32 -3.03 30.36
CA LEU A 150 13.89 -4.33 29.99
C LEU A 150 15.26 -4.17 29.30
N HIS A 151 15.38 -3.22 28.36
CA HIS A 151 16.63 -2.92 27.68
C HIS A 151 17.71 -2.34 28.62
N ASP A 152 17.29 -1.57 29.63
CA ASP A 152 18.21 -1.02 30.63
C ASP A 152 18.75 -2.12 31.55
N LYS A 153 17.94 -3.15 31.88
CA LYS A 153 18.38 -4.32 32.66
C LYS A 153 19.38 -5.16 31.87
N ILE A 154 19.08 -5.46 30.60
CA ILE A 154 19.97 -6.24 29.72
C ILE A 154 21.32 -5.54 29.57
N ALA A 155 21.34 -4.22 29.43
CA ALA A 155 22.56 -3.44 29.29
C ALA A 155 23.25 -3.09 30.63
N GLY A 156 22.63 -3.40 31.78
CA GLY A 156 23.16 -3.02 33.09
C GLY A 156 23.25 -1.50 33.29
N THR A 157 22.29 -0.73 32.74
CA THR A 157 22.25 0.73 32.80
C THR A 157 21.08 1.25 33.63
N VAL A 158 21.20 2.46 34.16
CA VAL A 158 20.13 3.19 34.86
C VAL A 158 20.04 4.62 34.34
N VAL A 159 18.84 5.21 34.39
CA VAL A 159 18.63 6.62 34.04
C VAL A 159 18.41 7.42 35.31
N VAL A 160 19.28 8.39 35.53
CA VAL A 160 19.30 9.22 36.74
C VAL A 160 19.02 10.68 36.39
N ARG A 161 18.45 11.41 37.34
CA ARG A 161 18.33 12.86 37.26
C ARG A 161 19.69 13.53 37.50
N THR A 162 19.89 14.66 36.86
CA THR A 162 21.02 15.56 37.08
C THR A 162 20.56 16.76 37.89
N ASP A 163 21.50 17.60 38.31
CA ASP A 163 21.20 18.82 39.08
C ASP A 163 20.52 19.90 38.23
N LYS A 164 20.40 19.70 36.91
CA LYS A 164 19.73 20.63 36.00
C LYS A 164 18.21 20.54 36.16
N LYS A 165 17.58 21.68 36.39
CA LYS A 165 16.11 21.79 36.45
C LYS A 165 15.49 21.39 35.09
N PRO A 166 14.51 20.48 35.06
CA PRO A 166 13.89 20.04 33.82
C PRO A 166 12.99 21.13 33.23
N ASN A 167 13.17 21.43 31.94
CA ASN A 167 12.30 22.34 31.19
C ASN A 167 11.09 21.60 30.60
N ILE A 168 10.18 21.15 31.47
CA ILE A 168 9.03 20.31 31.08
C ILE A 168 8.11 21.04 30.11
N ALA A 169 7.82 22.33 30.34
CA ALA A 169 6.93 23.11 29.48
C ALA A 169 7.45 23.15 28.02
N LEU A 170 8.74 23.44 27.83
CA LEU A 170 9.35 23.45 26.49
C LEU A 170 9.29 22.06 25.86
N ALA A 171 9.61 21.00 26.61
CA ALA A 171 9.53 19.64 26.08
C ALA A 171 8.11 19.31 25.61
N VAL A 172 7.09 19.63 26.40
CA VAL A 172 5.67 19.39 26.04
C VAL A 172 5.28 20.15 24.77
N ILE A 173 5.66 21.42 24.65
CA ILE A 173 5.40 22.21 23.44
C ILE A 173 6.06 21.58 22.21
N LEU A 174 7.33 21.18 22.33
CA LEU A 174 8.05 20.51 21.24
C LEU A 174 7.40 19.17 20.85
N VAL A 175 6.92 18.39 21.83
CA VAL A 175 6.18 17.15 21.56
C VAL A 175 4.89 17.44 20.79
N PHE A 176 4.09 18.43 21.22
CA PHE A 176 2.88 18.81 20.51
C PHE A 176 3.16 19.28 19.08
N ILE A 177 4.21 20.06 18.87
CA ILE A 177 4.63 20.50 17.53
C ILE A 177 5.05 19.30 16.67
N ALA A 178 5.84 18.37 17.23
CA ALA A 178 6.30 17.19 16.53
C ALA A 178 5.13 16.30 16.09
N ILE A 179 4.21 16.02 17.02
CA ILE A 179 3.01 15.22 16.76
C ILE A 179 2.13 15.92 15.73
N SER A 180 1.80 17.20 15.93
CA SER A 180 0.94 17.97 15.02
C SER A 180 1.51 18.01 13.60
N THR A 181 2.79 18.35 13.46
CA THR A 181 3.47 18.39 12.15
C THR A 181 3.45 17.03 11.46
N TYR A 182 3.74 15.96 12.20
CA TYR A 182 3.71 14.60 11.66
C TYR A 182 2.31 14.20 11.17
N PHE A 183 1.28 14.44 11.97
CA PHE A 183 -0.11 14.11 11.62
C PHE A 183 -0.62 14.92 10.43
N VAL A 184 -0.31 16.21 10.36
CA VAL A 184 -0.70 17.07 9.23
C VAL A 184 -0.01 16.62 7.95
N PHE A 185 1.31 16.39 7.99
CA PHE A 185 2.07 15.92 6.83
C PHE A 185 1.56 14.55 6.34
N MET A 186 1.38 13.59 7.26
CA MET A 186 0.90 12.25 6.92
C MET A 186 -0.54 12.26 6.40
N GLY A 187 -1.43 13.02 7.05
CA GLY A 187 -2.84 13.10 6.67
C GLY A 187 -3.02 13.73 5.28
N THR A 188 -2.29 14.80 4.99
CA THR A 188 -2.31 15.43 3.66
C THR A 188 -1.71 14.53 2.58
N ALA A 189 -0.60 13.84 2.85
CA ALA A 189 0.01 12.89 1.91
C ALA A 189 -0.91 11.71 1.60
N MET A 190 -1.56 11.15 2.64
CA MET A 190 -2.52 10.06 2.49
C MET A 190 -3.76 10.49 1.70
N LEU A 191 -4.28 11.70 1.96
CA LEU A 191 -5.41 12.26 1.20
C LEU A 191 -5.05 12.46 -0.28
N HIS A 192 -3.83 12.93 -0.56
CA HIS A 192 -3.34 13.07 -1.93
C HIS A 192 -3.24 11.73 -2.65
N GLY A 193 -2.63 10.72 -2.01
CA GLY A 193 -2.55 9.37 -2.56
C GLY A 193 -3.91 8.73 -2.79
N PHE A 194 -4.83 8.90 -1.84
CA PHE A 194 -6.22 8.42 -1.98
C PHE A 194 -6.93 9.08 -3.17
N ARG A 195 -6.77 10.41 -3.35
CA ARG A 195 -7.34 11.14 -4.50
C ARG A 195 -6.80 10.62 -5.83
N LEU A 196 -5.50 10.33 -5.92
CA LEU A 196 -4.89 9.75 -7.12
C LEU A 196 -5.44 8.36 -7.41
N GLY A 197 -5.51 7.48 -6.39
CA GLY A 197 -6.11 6.16 -6.54
C GLY A 197 -7.57 6.22 -7.02
N MET A 198 -8.37 7.15 -6.50
CA MET A 198 -9.75 7.37 -6.93
C MET A 198 -9.87 7.92 -8.36
N LYS A 199 -8.89 8.69 -8.84
CA LYS A 199 -8.85 9.15 -10.24
C LYS A 199 -8.53 7.99 -11.18
N GLU A 200 -7.53 7.19 -10.83
CA GLU A 200 -7.08 6.07 -11.65
C GLU A 200 -8.14 4.96 -11.72
N ALA A 201 -8.80 4.64 -10.60
CA ALA A 201 -9.92 3.71 -10.57
C ALA A 201 -11.09 4.17 -11.44
N ARG A 202 -11.39 5.47 -11.48
CA ARG A 202 -12.43 6.04 -12.36
C ARG A 202 -12.05 5.92 -13.82
N SER A 203 -10.80 6.25 -14.18
CA SER A 203 -10.29 6.11 -15.55
C SER A 203 -10.41 4.67 -16.05
N GLN A 204 -9.98 3.69 -15.24
CA GLN A 204 -10.08 2.27 -15.62
C GLN A 204 -11.52 1.78 -15.77
N ARG A 205 -12.46 2.28 -14.95
CA ARG A 205 -13.89 1.96 -15.11
C ARG A 205 -14.44 2.50 -16.42
N ASN A 206 -14.12 3.74 -16.79
CA ASN A 206 -14.58 4.32 -18.05
C ASN A 206 -14.07 3.53 -19.27
N ILE A 207 -12.77 3.21 -19.30
CA ILE A 207 -12.17 2.39 -20.38
C ILE A 207 -12.82 1.01 -20.46
N ARG A 208 -13.12 0.38 -19.31
CA ARG A 208 -13.79 -0.92 -19.28
C ARG A 208 -15.21 -0.82 -19.86
N ASN A 209 -15.97 0.20 -19.47
CA ASN A 209 -17.32 0.42 -19.96
C ASN A 209 -17.32 0.70 -21.47
N GLU A 210 -16.41 1.54 -21.97
CA GLU A 210 -16.26 1.78 -23.40
C GLU A 210 -15.93 0.51 -24.18
N LYS A 211 -15.02 -0.33 -23.67
CA LYS A 211 -14.70 -1.62 -24.28
C LYS A 211 -15.93 -2.54 -24.33
N GLN A 212 -16.72 -2.60 -23.25
CA GLN A 212 -17.94 -3.40 -23.22
C GLN A 212 -18.98 -2.89 -24.22
N ILE A 213 -19.18 -1.58 -24.34
CA ILE A 213 -20.09 -0.98 -25.32
C ILE A 213 -19.62 -1.33 -26.74
N PHE A 214 -18.33 -1.18 -27.03
CA PHE A 214 -17.77 -1.52 -28.34
C PHE A 214 -17.98 -3.01 -28.70
N THR A 215 -17.72 -3.92 -27.75
CA THR A 215 -17.97 -5.36 -27.96
C THR A 215 -19.44 -5.66 -28.18
N GLN A 216 -20.34 -5.00 -27.44
CA GLN A 216 -21.78 -5.16 -27.61
C GLN A 216 -22.24 -4.69 -29.00
N VAL A 217 -21.82 -3.50 -29.43
CA VAL A 217 -22.15 -2.95 -30.76
C VAL A 217 -21.66 -3.88 -31.86
N GLN A 218 -20.44 -4.42 -31.75
CA GLN A 218 -19.89 -5.35 -32.74
C GLN A 218 -20.67 -6.68 -32.78
N ALA A 219 -21.15 -7.17 -31.63
CA ALA A 219 -22.00 -8.35 -31.56
C ALA A 219 -23.38 -8.11 -32.19
N ASP A 220 -23.99 -6.95 -31.94
CA ASP A 220 -25.29 -6.56 -32.50
C ASP A 220 -25.21 -6.38 -34.02
N GLU A 221 -24.12 -5.77 -34.53
CA GLU A 221 -23.86 -5.62 -35.96
C GLU A 221 -23.67 -6.98 -36.66
N LEU A 222 -22.91 -7.89 -36.04
CA LEU A 222 -22.73 -9.24 -36.56
C LEU A 222 -24.07 -10.00 -36.61
N ALA A 223 -24.89 -9.89 -35.55
CA ALA A 223 -26.20 -10.52 -35.49
C ALA A 223 -27.14 -9.99 -36.58
N ALA A 224 -27.16 -8.67 -36.80
CA ALA A 224 -27.95 -8.03 -37.85
C ALA A 224 -27.52 -8.51 -39.25
N ASN A 225 -26.22 -8.55 -39.53
CA ASN A 225 -25.68 -9.00 -40.82
C ASN A 225 -26.01 -10.48 -41.10
N VAL A 226 -25.91 -11.35 -40.09
CA VAL A 226 -26.30 -12.75 -40.20
C VAL A 226 -27.81 -12.88 -40.46
N PHE A 227 -28.64 -12.13 -39.74
CA PHE A 227 -30.09 -12.15 -39.90
C PHE A 227 -30.53 -11.70 -41.29
N ILE A 228 -29.96 -10.61 -41.80
CA ILE A 228 -30.21 -10.12 -43.17
C ILE A 228 -29.83 -11.19 -44.18
N LYS A 229 -28.62 -11.76 -44.09
CA LYS A 229 -28.14 -12.79 -45.03
C LYS A 229 -29.00 -14.06 -45.02
N ILE A 230 -29.49 -14.47 -43.85
CA ILE A 230 -30.43 -15.61 -43.73
C ILE A 230 -31.74 -15.28 -44.43
N ASN A 231 -32.31 -14.10 -44.19
CA ASN A 231 -33.58 -13.71 -44.80
C ASN A 231 -33.47 -13.54 -46.32
N GLU A 232 -32.38 -12.94 -46.82
CA GLU A 232 -32.09 -12.87 -48.25
C GLU A 232 -32.06 -14.27 -48.87
N LYS A 233 -31.36 -15.22 -48.25
CA LYS A 233 -31.29 -16.60 -48.74
C LYS A 233 -32.65 -17.30 -48.72
N ARG A 234 -33.47 -17.06 -47.69
CA ARG A 234 -34.84 -17.59 -47.61
C ARG A 234 -35.73 -17.01 -48.72
N ILE A 235 -35.63 -15.71 -48.98
CA ILE A 235 -36.40 -15.05 -50.05
C ILE A 235 -35.98 -15.61 -51.42
N GLN A 236 -34.68 -15.75 -51.69
CA GLN A 236 -34.19 -16.33 -52.94
C GLN A 236 -34.71 -17.76 -53.15
N ASN A 237 -34.63 -18.61 -52.12
CA ASN A 237 -35.13 -19.97 -52.18
C ASN A 237 -36.65 -20.02 -52.45
N ASN A 238 -37.44 -19.21 -51.74
CA ASN A 238 -38.88 -19.13 -51.98
C ASN A 238 -39.19 -18.64 -53.40
N LEU A 239 -38.42 -17.66 -53.90
CA LEU A 239 -38.58 -17.14 -55.26
C LEU A 239 -38.26 -18.20 -56.32
N GLU A 240 -37.25 -19.03 -56.10
CA GLU A 240 -36.94 -20.17 -56.97
C GLU A 240 -38.08 -21.19 -57.00
N VAL A 241 -38.65 -21.54 -55.83
CA VAL A 241 -39.82 -22.43 -55.75
C VAL A 241 -41.01 -21.87 -56.54
N TYR A 242 -41.34 -20.58 -56.37
CA TYR A 242 -42.42 -19.95 -57.13
C TYR A 242 -42.18 -19.95 -58.65
N LYS A 243 -40.93 -19.73 -59.09
CA LYS A 243 -40.57 -19.80 -60.51
C LYS A 243 -40.74 -21.20 -61.08
N GLU A 244 -40.44 -22.23 -60.28
CA GLU A 244 -40.61 -23.62 -60.69
C GLU A 244 -42.09 -24.01 -60.78
N ASP A 245 -42.91 -23.61 -59.81
CA ASP A 245 -44.37 -23.81 -59.87
C ASP A 245 -44.99 -23.12 -61.10
N GLN A 246 -44.56 -21.89 -61.42
CA GLN A 246 -45.00 -21.19 -62.64
C GLN A 246 -44.61 -21.95 -63.91
N ARG A 247 -43.42 -22.55 -63.97
CA ARG A 247 -42.99 -23.36 -65.12
C ARG A 247 -43.85 -24.61 -65.27
N ILE A 248 -44.17 -25.29 -64.17
CA ILE A 248 -45.03 -26.48 -64.17
C ILE A 248 -46.44 -26.12 -64.68
N CYS A 249 -47.03 -25.04 -64.18
CA CYS A 249 -48.34 -24.56 -64.63
C CYS A 249 -48.34 -24.18 -66.12
N ALA A 250 -47.32 -23.45 -66.58
CA ALA A 250 -47.19 -23.08 -67.99
C ALA A 250 -47.00 -24.31 -68.89
N TYR A 251 -46.25 -25.32 -68.42
CA TYR A 251 -46.11 -26.59 -69.12
C TYR A 251 -47.44 -27.35 -69.20
N ALA A 252 -48.18 -27.45 -68.10
CA ALA A 252 -49.49 -28.09 -68.05
C ALA A 252 -50.50 -27.40 -68.98
N GLN A 253 -50.52 -26.06 -69.01
CA GLN A 253 -51.35 -25.29 -69.93
C GLN A 253 -51.02 -25.57 -71.40
N ARG A 254 -49.74 -25.53 -71.78
CA ARG A 254 -49.31 -25.88 -73.16
C ARG A 254 -49.71 -27.31 -73.52
N ARG A 255 -49.61 -28.24 -72.57
CA ARG A 255 -49.98 -29.63 -72.79
C ARG A 255 -51.50 -29.81 -72.95
N LEU A 256 -52.30 -29.08 -72.18
CA LEU A 256 -53.75 -29.04 -72.33
C LEU A 256 -54.18 -28.43 -73.67
N GLU A 257 -53.54 -27.35 -74.13
CA GLU A 257 -53.79 -26.78 -75.46
C GLU A 257 -53.48 -27.77 -76.59
N GLN A 258 -52.36 -28.50 -76.49
CA GLN A 258 -52.04 -29.58 -77.44
C GLN A 258 -53.09 -30.70 -77.44
N LEU A 259 -53.63 -31.05 -76.27
CA LEU A 259 -54.66 -32.09 -76.17
C LEU A 259 -56.02 -31.59 -76.71
N ASN A 260 -56.38 -30.32 -76.51
CA ASN A 260 -57.58 -29.72 -77.07
C ASN A 260 -57.54 -29.58 -78.59
N THR A 261 -56.36 -29.33 -79.18
CA THR A 261 -56.20 -29.33 -80.64
C THR A 261 -56.28 -30.74 -81.21
N LEU A 262 -55.81 -31.75 -80.48
CA LEU A 262 -55.95 -33.17 -80.85
C LEU A 262 -57.39 -33.69 -80.68
N GLY A 263 -58.11 -33.29 -79.63
CA GLY A 263 -59.50 -33.66 -79.38
C GLY A 263 -60.53 -33.05 -80.35
N LYS A 264 -60.09 -32.15 -81.25
CA LYS A 264 -60.89 -31.67 -82.39
C LYS A 264 -60.86 -32.62 -83.59
N ASN A 265 -59.97 -33.61 -83.60
CA ASN A 265 -59.93 -34.69 -84.57
C ASN A 265 -60.26 -35.99 -83.84
N ASP A 266 -61.46 -36.52 -84.08
CA ASP A 266 -61.94 -37.78 -83.51
C ASP A 266 -60.93 -38.93 -83.69
N ASP A 267 -60.21 -39.31 -82.63
CA ASP A 267 -59.71 -40.68 -82.48
C ASP A 267 -59.55 -41.07 -80.99
N TYR A 268 -60.54 -41.79 -80.48
CA TYR A 268 -60.69 -42.23 -79.09
C TYR A 268 -59.63 -43.27 -78.64
N LYS A 269 -58.61 -43.58 -79.45
CA LYS A 269 -57.58 -44.59 -79.13
C LYS A 269 -56.45 -44.11 -78.20
N GLY A 270 -56.28 -42.79 -78.01
CA GLY A 270 -55.21 -42.23 -77.17
C GLY A 270 -55.48 -42.27 -75.65
N PHE A 271 -56.74 -42.27 -75.23
CA PHE A 271 -57.13 -42.12 -73.82
C PHE A 271 -56.81 -43.35 -72.94
N MET A 272 -56.72 -44.55 -73.51
CA MET A 272 -56.48 -45.79 -72.75
C MET A 272 -55.04 -45.95 -72.24
N LYS A 273 -54.06 -45.18 -72.74
CA LYS A 273 -52.64 -45.36 -72.36
C LYS A 273 -52.18 -44.51 -71.18
N ILE A 274 -53.00 -43.54 -70.74
CA ILE A 274 -52.62 -42.56 -69.71
C ILE A 274 -52.92 -43.06 -68.28
N SER A 275 -53.84 -44.01 -68.10
CA SER A 275 -54.13 -44.61 -66.78
C SER A 275 -52.98 -45.46 -66.21
N LEU A 276 -51.98 -45.79 -67.02
CA LEU A 276 -50.89 -46.72 -66.69
C LEU A 276 -49.57 -46.05 -66.30
N ILE A 277 -49.45 -44.72 -66.43
CA ILE A 277 -48.21 -43.98 -66.14
C ILE A 277 -48.33 -43.10 -64.87
N LEU A 278 -49.52 -43.00 -64.27
CA LEU A 278 -49.77 -42.27 -63.01
C LEU A 278 -50.04 -43.24 -61.84
N LYS A 279 -49.08 -44.13 -61.59
CA LYS A 279 -48.91 -44.90 -60.35
C LYS A 279 -47.44 -44.85 -59.96
#